data_AF-D6S9L9-F1
#
_entry.id   AF-D6S9L9-F1
#
_cell.length_a   1.000
_cell.length_b   1.000
_cell.length_c   1.000
_cell.angle_alpha   90.00
_cell.angle_beta   90.00
_cell.angle_gamma   90.00
#
_symmetry.space_group_name_H-M   'P 1'
#
loop_
_entity.id
_entity.type
_entity.pdbx_description
1 polymer ?
#
loop_
_entity_poly.entity_id
_entity_poly.type
_entity_poly.pdbx_seq_one_letter_code
_entity_poly.pdbx_strand_id
1 'polypeptide(L)'
;MKKYGEDVAIVEENPKPTKIYDNNLRQGEQIVIKKGTPTIKKLYYEDINGQPTIKKEEIIEEGSPTVIRVGTKGIVNDLNVSKSDM
;
A
#
# COMPACT_ATOMS: atom_id res chain seq x y z
N MET A 1 -31.91 20.32 -23.08
CA MET A 1 -31.12 19.08 -23.23
C MET A 1 -30.62 18.68 -21.84
N LYS A 2 -31.30 17.75 -21.15
CA LYS A 2 -30.79 17.25 -19.87
C LYS A 2 -29.63 16.31 -20.21
N LYS A 3 -28.40 16.76 -19.96
CA LYS A 3 -27.22 15.89 -19.98
C LYS A 3 -27.34 14.97 -18.77
N TYR A 4 -27.93 13.78 -18.94
CA TYR A 4 -27.67 12.68 -18.01
C TYR A 4 -26.14 12.51 -18.04
N GLY A 5 -25.31 12.77 -17.03
CA GLY A 5 -25.45 13.18 -15.65
C GLY A 5 -24.11 12.77 -15.07
N GLU A 6 -23.05 13.55 -15.35
CA GLU A 6 -21.72 13.25 -14.80
C GLU A 6 -21.80 13.42 -13.29
N ASP A 7 -21.96 12.31 -12.59
CA ASP A 7 -21.90 12.29 -11.15
C ASP A 7 -20.43 12.26 -10.71
N VAL A 8 -20.16 12.87 -9.56
CA VAL A 8 -18.80 13.09 -9.06
C VAL A 8 -18.66 12.43 -7.70
N ALA A 9 -17.61 11.63 -7.53
CA ALA A 9 -17.21 11.07 -6.24
C ALA A 9 -15.82 11.58 -5.86
N ILE A 10 -15.65 11.90 -4.56
CA ILE A 10 -14.34 12.09 -3.96
C ILE A 10 -13.98 10.79 -3.26
N VAL A 11 -12.81 10.24 -3.60
CA VAL A 11 -12.32 8.99 -3.02
C VAL A 11 -10.93 9.21 -2.41
N GLU A 12 -10.69 8.51 -1.31
CA GLU A 12 -9.37 8.43 -0.68
C GLU A 12 -8.78 7.06 -0.98
N GLU A 13 -7.60 7.03 -1.61
CA GLU A 13 -6.88 5.81 -1.91
C GLU A 13 -5.52 5.81 -1.21
N ASN A 14 -5.25 4.79 -0.40
CA ASN A 14 -3.94 4.65 0.23
C ASN A 14 -2.93 4.09 -0.78
N PRO A 15 -1.81 4.80 -1.08
CA PRO A 15 -0.79 4.28 -1.97
C PRO A 15 -0.20 2.97 -1.46
N LYS A 16 0.23 2.10 -2.39
CA LYS A 16 0.86 0.83 -2.05
C LYS A 16 2.08 1.06 -1.14
N PRO A 17 2.19 0.39 0.01
CA PRO A 17 3.33 0.57 0.90
C PRO A 17 4.66 0.24 0.23
N THR A 18 5.67 1.06 0.49
CA THR A 18 7.05 0.78 0.07
C THR A 18 7.73 -0.08 1.12
N LYS A 19 8.35 -1.18 0.71
CA LYS A 19 9.07 -2.09 1.61
C LYS A 19 10.57 -1.87 1.48
N ILE A 20 11.25 -1.73 2.62
CA ILE A 20 12.71 -1.71 2.73
C ILE A 20 13.12 -2.94 3.54
N TYR A 21 14.05 -3.73 3.02
CA TYR A 21 14.49 -4.95 3.68
C TYR A 21 15.69 -4.69 4.60
N ASP A 22 15.66 -5.27 5.80
CA ASP A 22 16.70 -5.09 6.82
C ASP A 22 17.14 -6.44 7.39
N ASN A 23 18.42 -6.75 7.28
CA ASN A 23 19.02 -7.99 7.80
C ASN A 23 19.33 -7.93 9.31
N ASN A 24 19.08 -6.80 9.98
CA ASN A 24 19.17 -6.68 11.43
C ASN A 24 17.85 -7.05 12.13
N LEU A 25 16.74 -7.02 11.39
CA LEU A 25 15.42 -7.44 11.86
C LEU A 25 15.17 -8.90 11.51
N ARG A 26 14.54 -9.64 12.42
CA ARG A 26 14.22 -11.06 12.23
C ARG A 26 13.25 -11.24 11.07
N GLN A 27 13.41 -12.33 10.33
CA GLN A 27 12.48 -12.68 9.27
C GLN A 27 11.04 -12.70 9.80
N GLY A 28 10.15 -11.98 9.11
CA GLY A 28 8.75 -11.82 9.50
C GLY A 28 8.46 -10.56 10.35
N GLU A 29 9.48 -9.92 10.93
CA GLU A 29 9.30 -8.62 11.59
C GLU A 29 8.97 -7.55 10.55
N GLN A 30 7.99 -6.70 10.85
CA GLN A 30 7.61 -5.55 10.04
C GLN A 30 7.41 -4.33 10.94
N ILE A 31 8.08 -3.23 10.60
CA ILE A 31 8.04 -1.98 11.35
C ILE A 31 7.65 -0.86 10.39
N VAL A 32 6.58 -0.12 10.71
CA VAL A 32 6.25 1.12 9.98
C VAL A 32 7.25 2.18 10.41
N ILE A 33 8.13 2.60 9.50
CA ILE A 33 9.16 3.61 9.77
C ILE A 33 8.75 5.00 9.28
N LYS A 34 7.78 5.07 8.37
CA LYS A 34 7.13 6.32 7.95
C LYS A 34 5.68 6.03 7.64
N LYS A 35 4.76 6.76 8.29
CA LYS A 35 3.34 6.74 7.92
C LYS A 35 3.16 7.48 6.60
N GLY A 36 2.40 6.88 5.69
CA GLY A 36 2.00 7.51 4.44
C GLY A 36 0.80 8.46 4.61
N THR A 37 0.41 9.08 3.51
CA THR A 37 -0.80 9.89 3.36
C THR A 37 -1.61 9.37 2.17
N PRO A 38 -2.95 9.41 2.22
CA PRO A 38 -3.79 8.97 1.11
C PRO A 38 -3.66 9.91 -0.10
N THR A 39 -3.88 9.37 -1.29
CA THR A 39 -4.14 10.15 -2.50
C THR A 39 -5.62 10.47 -2.56
N ILE A 40 -5.96 11.75 -2.74
CA ILE A 40 -7.35 12.20 -2.90
C ILE A 40 -7.65 12.34 -4.38
N LYS A 41 -8.65 11.61 -4.87
CA LYS A 41 -9.06 11.63 -6.27
C LYS A 41 -10.50 12.08 -6.44
N LYS A 42 -10.75 12.74 -7.56
CA LYS A 42 -12.07 13.04 -8.08
C LYS A 42 -12.37 12.08 -9.22
N LEU A 43 -13.43 11.29 -9.06
CA LEU A 43 -13.92 10.38 -10.09
C LEU A 43 -15.16 10.98 -10.74
N TYR A 44 -15.17 11.03 -12.06
CA TYR A 44 -16.34 11.38 -12.85
C TYR A 44 -16.90 10.08 -13.42
N TYR A 45 -18.16 9.80 -13.14
CA TYR A 45 -18.83 8.59 -13.60
C TYR A 45 -20.15 8.90 -14.28
N GLU A 46 -20.50 8.03 -15.22
CA GLU A 46 -21.82 8.01 -15.84
C GLU A 46 -22.52 6.72 -15.44
N ASP A 47 -23.81 6.81 -15.13
CA ASP A 47 -24.64 5.63 -14.98
C ASP A 47 -25.06 5.11 -16.36
N ILE A 48 -24.55 3.92 -16.72
CA ILE A 48 -24.91 3.23 -17.95
C ILE A 48 -25.69 1.97 -17.55
N ASN A 49 -27.01 1.99 -17.77
CA ASN A 49 -27.92 0.88 -17.46
C ASN A 49 -27.93 0.45 -15.98
N GLY A 50 -27.80 1.39 -15.04
CA GLY A 50 -27.75 1.12 -13.60
C GLY A 50 -26.36 0.73 -13.10
N GLN A 51 -25.31 0.92 -13.91
CA GLN A 51 -23.93 0.63 -13.54
C GLN A 51 -23.06 1.89 -13.69
N PRO A 52 -22.49 2.40 -12.58
CA PRO A 52 -21.58 3.54 -12.64
C PRO A 52 -20.30 3.13 -13.38
N THR A 53 -20.03 3.79 -14.49
CA THR A 53 -18.83 3.62 -15.30
C THR A 53 -17.97 4.86 -15.15
N ILE A 54 -16.75 4.69 -14.62
CA ILE A 54 -15.79 5.79 -14.48
C ILE A 54 -15.34 6.24 -15.88
N LYS A 55 -15.46 7.53 -16.16
CA LYS A 55 -15.04 8.16 -17.42
C LYS A 55 -13.74 8.93 -17.29
N LYS A 56 -13.50 9.51 -16.12
CA LYS A 56 -12.32 10.33 -15.86
C LYS A 56 -11.95 10.26 -14.39
N GLU A 57 -10.65 10.26 -14.15
CA GLU A 57 -10.07 10.42 -12.82
C GLU A 57 -9.18 11.66 -12.81
N GLU A 58 -9.25 12.45 -11.75
CA GLU A 58 -8.36 13.56 -11.50
C GLU A 58 -7.78 13.43 -10.09
N ILE A 59 -6.45 13.56 -9.96
CA ILE A 59 -5.80 13.61 -8.66
C ILE A 59 -5.91 15.04 -8.14
N ILE A 60 -6.50 15.20 -6.96
CA ILE A 60 -6.60 16.49 -6.25
C ILE A 60 -5.35 16.67 -5.38
N GLU A 61 -4.97 15.63 -4.64
CA GLU A 61 -3.81 15.63 -3.75
C GLU A 61 -3.08 14.29 -3.88
N GLU A 62 -1.78 14.35 -4.18
CA GLU A 62 -0.94 13.16 -4.29
C GLU A 62 -0.53 12.69 -2.89
N GLY A 63 -0.89 11.45 -2.56
CA GLY A 63 -0.52 10.80 -1.33
C GLY A 63 0.94 10.33 -1.31
N SER A 64 1.41 9.93 -0.13
CA SER A 64 2.71 9.32 0.04
C SER A 64 2.57 7.89 0.57
N PRO A 65 3.36 6.92 0.08
CA PRO A 65 3.26 5.55 0.55
C PRO A 65 3.76 5.42 1.99
N THR A 66 3.11 4.54 2.75
CA THR A 66 3.65 4.08 4.04
C THR A 66 4.94 3.30 3.77
N VAL A 67 5.99 3.59 4.51
CA VAL A 67 7.26 2.86 4.41
C VAL A 67 7.35 1.85 5.54
N ILE A 68 7.46 0.58 5.15
CA ILE A 68 7.56 -0.55 6.05
C ILE A 68 8.97 -1.13 5.93
N ARG A 69 9.66 -1.24 7.05
CA ARG A 69 10.91 -1.99 7.16
C ARG A 69 10.60 -3.45 7.46
N VAL A 70 11.06 -4.36 6.62
CA VAL A 70 10.78 -5.80 6.69
C VAL A 70 12.06 -6.54 7.03
N GLY A 71 12.02 -7.34 8.09
CA GLY A 71 13.15 -8.15 8.49
C GLY A 71 13.42 -9.33 7.57
N THR A 72 14.70 -9.55 7.30
CA THR A 72 15.21 -10.64 6.45
C THR A 72 16.25 -11.51 7.13
N LYS A 73 16.56 -11.25 8.42
CA LYS A 73 17.49 -12.09 9.18
C LYS A 73 16.85 -13.46 9.39
N GLY A 74 17.33 -14.45 8.65
CA GLY A 74 16.93 -15.82 8.86
C GLY A 74 17.24 -16.26 10.29
N ILE A 75 16.33 -17.05 10.87
CA ILE A 75 16.67 -17.95 11.96
C ILE A 75 17.48 -19.08 11.32
N VAL A 76 18.78 -18.87 11.14
CA VAL A 76 19.67 -20.02 11.28
C VAL A 76 19.42 -20.50 12.69
N ASN A 77 18.86 -21.71 12.81
CA ASN A 77 18.73 -22.34 14.10
C ASN A 77 20.07 -22.17 14.81
N ASP A 78 20.07 -21.52 15.97
CA ASP A 78 21.11 -21.66 16.99
C ASP A 78 21.08 -23.11 17.53
N LEU A 79 20.96 -24.11 16.63
CA LEU A 79 21.56 -25.43 16.79
C LEU A 79 23.06 -25.21 16.76
N ASN A 80 23.53 -24.59 17.83
CA ASN A 80 24.81 -24.88 18.45
C ASN A 80 24.86 -26.40 18.64
N VAL A 81 25.14 -27.15 17.58
CA VAL A 81 25.83 -28.41 17.74
C VAL A 81 27.25 -27.97 18.08
N SER A 82 27.49 -27.77 19.37
CA SER A 82 28.83 -27.92 19.89
C SER A 82 29.27 -29.33 19.49
N LYS A 83 29.98 -29.46 18.37
CA LYS A 83 30.97 -30.52 18.25
C LYS A 83 32.17 -30.08 19.09
N SER A 84 31.94 -29.96 20.39
CA SER A 84 32.94 -30.25 21.40
C SER A 84 33.14 -31.76 21.36
N ASP A 85 34.36 -32.14 21.01
CA ASP A 85 35.04 -33.38 21.37
C ASP A 85 34.38 -34.71 20.96
N MET A 86 34.88 -35.30 19.87
CA MET A 86 35.30 -36.72 19.79
C MET A 86 36.30 -36.89 18.64
#